data_AF-A0A315DQ81-F1
#
_entry.id   AF-A0A315DQ81-F1
#
_cell.length_a   1.000
_cell.length_b   1.000
_cell.length_c   1.000
_cell.angle_alpha   90.00
_cell.angle_beta   90.00
_cell.angle_gamma   90.00
#
_symmetry.space_group_name_H-M   'P 1'
#
loop_
_entity.id
_entity.type
_entity.pdbx_description
1 polymer ?
#
loop_
_entity_poly.entity_id
_entity_poly.type
_entity_poly.pdbx_seq_one_letter_code
_entity_poly.pdbx_strand_id
1 'polypeptide(L)' 'MLAQRWMWIAWPAFLVAGLLEMLVFAFIDPQDLHWFSQDLDLSRQAIYTLAFFAFWFLAMLSSALTTLLSLPSAEVNR' A
#
# COMPACT_ATOMS: atom_id res chain seq x y z
N MET A 1 6.72 1.98 22.62
CA MET A 1 5.60 2.80 22.14
C MET A 1 5.63 3.03 20.63
N LEU A 2 6.76 3.40 20.01
CA LEU A 2 6.84 3.62 18.55
C LEU A 2 6.44 2.38 17.72
N ALA A 3 6.95 1.20 18.08
CA ALA A 3 6.63 -0.06 17.40
C ALA A 3 5.13 -0.40 17.41
N GLN A 4 4.43 -0.07 18.50
CA GLN A 4 2.99 -0.31 18.62
C GLN A 4 2.18 0.66 17.75
N ARG A 5 2.61 1.93 17.65
CA ARG A 5 2.03 2.90 16.71
C ARG A 5 2.22 2.47 15.26
N TRP A 6 3.41 1.98 14.90
CA TRP A 6 3.66 1.43 13.57
C TRP A 6 2.81 0.20 13.28
N MET A 7 2.60 -0.68 14.26
CA MET A 7 1.72 -1.85 14.10
C MET A 7 0.26 -1.47 13.83
N TRP A 8 -0.23 -0.40 14.47
CA TRP A 8 -1.58 0.13 14.24
C TRP A 8 -1.78 0.71 12.84
N ILE A 9 -0.70 1.06 12.14
CA ILE A 9 -0.74 1.51 10.75
C ILE A 9 -0.53 0.33 9.79
N ALA A 10 0.53 -0.45 10.01
CA ALA A 10 0.96 -1.50 9.11
C ALA A 10 -0.06 -2.65 9.01
N TRP A 11 -0.68 -3.04 10.12
CA TRP A 11 -1.60 -4.18 10.15
C TRP A 11 -2.93 -3.91 9.42
N PRO A 12 -3.67 -2.81 9.69
CA PRO A 12 -4.86 -2.50 8.90
C PRO A 12 -4.54 -2.23 7.43
N ALA A 13 -3.42 -1.55 7.14
CA ALA A 13 -2.98 -1.32 5.76
C ALA A 13 -2.75 -2.62 5.00
N PHE A 14 -2.20 -3.66 5.65
CA PHE A 14 -1.97 -4.98 5.04
C PHE A 14 -3.30 -5.63 4.60
N LEU A 15 -4.33 -5.59 5.46
CA LEU A 15 -5.65 -6.14 5.16
C LEU A 15 -6.31 -5.39 3.99
N VAL A 16 -6.22 -4.06 3.99
CA VAL A 16 -6.74 -3.22 2.89
C VAL A 16 -6.00 -3.49 1.59
N ALA A 17 -4.68 -3.66 1.63
CA ALA A 17 -3.88 -3.99 0.46
C ALA A 17 -4.28 -5.33 -0.16
N GLY A 18 -4.48 -6.36 0.65
CA GLY A 18 -4.97 -7.67 0.17
C GLY A 18 -6.38 -7.58 -0.43
N LEU A 19 -7.26 -6.79 0.17
CA LEU A 19 -8.60 -6.55 -0.40
C LEU A 19 -8.51 -5.81 -1.74
N LEU A 20 -7.68 -4.78 -1.84
CA LEU A 20 -7.45 -4.04 -3.09
C LEU A 20 -6.86 -4.93 -4.16
N GLU A 21 -5.89 -5.77 -3.83
CA GLU A 21 -5.30 -6.76 -4.74
C GLU A 21 -6.38 -7.68 -5.31
N MET A 22 -7.22 -8.27 -4.46
CA MET A 22 -8.32 -9.12 -4.90
C MET A 22 -9.32 -8.38 -5.79
N LEU A 23 -9.70 -7.15 -5.42
CA LEU A 23 -10.66 -6.36 -6.19
C LEU A 23 -10.10 -5.95 -7.54
N VAL A 24 -8.88 -5.40 -7.59
CA VAL A 24 -8.25 -4.90 -8.82
C VAL A 24 -8.05 -6.04 -9.81
N PHE A 25 -7.46 -7.15 -9.37
CA PHE A 25 -7.18 -8.28 -10.26
C PHE A 25 -8.37 -9.20 -10.51
N ALA A 26 -9.50 -9.00 -9.83
CA ALA A 26 -10.77 -9.60 -10.25
C ALA A 26 -11.29 -8.97 -11.55
N PHE A 27 -10.92 -7.71 -11.84
CA PHE A 27 -11.36 -6.99 -13.05
C PHE A 27 -10.26 -6.78 -14.09
N ILE A 28 -8.98 -6.87 -13.71
CA ILE A 28 -7.82 -6.60 -14.57
C ILE A 28 -6.96 -7.86 -14.63
N ASP A 29 -6.67 -8.41 -15.81
CA ASP A 29 -5.68 -9.51 -15.91
C ASP A 29 -4.28 -8.93 -15.64
N PRO A 30 -3.50 -9.49 -14.69
CA PRO A 30 -2.12 -9.08 -14.49
C PRO A 30 -1.26 -9.13 -15.76
N GLN A 31 -1.56 -10.01 -16.73
CA GLN A 31 -0.80 -10.10 -17.99
C GLN A 31 -1.14 -9.00 -18.99
N ASP A 32 -2.27 -8.31 -18.82
CA ASP A 32 -2.65 -7.20 -19.70
C ASP A 32 -1.98 -5.87 -19.26
N LEU A 33 -1.17 -5.87 -18.19
CA LEU A 33 -0.36 -4.73 -17.80
C LEU A 33 0.84 -4.55 -18.73
N HIS A 34 0.71 -3.63 -19.67
CA HIS A 34 1.82 -3.16 -20.50
C HIS A 34 2.54 -1.97 -19.84
N TRP A 35 3.87 -1.97 -19.82
CA TRP A 35 4.69 -0.88 -19.27
C TRP A 35 5.51 -0.22 -20.38
N PHE A 36 5.27 1.06 -20.65
CA PHE A 36 5.91 1.82 -21.74
C PHE A 36 5.88 1.11 -23.11
N SER A 37 4.78 0.44 -23.45
CA SER A 37 4.60 -0.32 -24.70
C SER A 37 5.52 -1.53 -24.88
N GLN A 38 6.14 -2.02 -23.80
CA GLN A 38 6.82 -3.30 -23.78
C GLN A 38 6.02 -4.29 -22.92
N ASP A 39 5.98 -5.53 -23.38
CA ASP A 39 5.49 -6.65 -22.57
C ASP A 39 6.39 -6.75 -21.34
N LEU A 40 5.81 -6.57 -20.17
CA LEU A 40 6.51 -6.89 -18.94
C LEU A 40 6.70 -8.41 -18.94
N ASP A 41 7.92 -8.89 -19.17
CA ASP A 41 8.31 -10.30 -18.99
C ASP A 41 8.38 -10.66 -17.48
N LEU A 42 7.41 -10.16 -16.73
CA LEU A 42 7.19 -10.47 -15.33
C LEU A 42 6.20 -11.61 -15.25
N SER A 43 6.52 -12.60 -14.42
CA SER A 43 5.56 -13.64 -14.10
C SER A 43 4.33 -13.03 -13.42
N ARG A 44 3.15 -13.66 -13.59
CA ARG A 44 1.91 -13.24 -12.91
C ARG A 44 2.14 -13.03 -11.40
N GLN A 45 2.91 -13.92 -10.77
CA GLN A 45 3.25 -13.83 -9.35
C GLN A 45 4.06 -12.57 -8.99
N ALA A 46 4.99 -12.16 -9.85
CA ALA A 46 5.76 -10.94 -9.63
C ALA A 46 4.86 -9.70 -9.67
N ILE A 47 3.87 -9.68 -10.57
CA ILE A 47 2.90 -8.58 -10.70
C ILE A 47 2.01 -8.48 -9.46
N TYR A 48 1.46 -9.60 -8.99
CA TYR A 48 0.69 -9.66 -7.74
C TYR A 48 1.50 -9.14 -6.56
N THR A 49 2.74 -9.63 -6.41
CA THR A 49 3.63 -9.24 -5.31
C THR A 49 3.92 -7.74 -5.33
N LEU A 50 4.28 -7.19 -6.50
CA LEU A 50 4.56 -5.76 -6.64
C LEU A 50 3.32 -4.90 -6.36
N ALA A 51 2.17 -5.28 -6.89
CA ALA A 51 0.91 -4.58 -6.67
C ALA A 51 0.52 -4.59 -5.18
N PHE A 52 0.62 -5.74 -4.52
CA PHE A 52 0.37 -5.87 -3.09
C PHE A 52 1.25 -4.91 -2.28
N PHE A 53 2.57 -4.92 -2.51
CA PHE A 53 3.49 -4.02 -1.81
C PHE A 53 3.21 -2.54 -2.12
N ALA A 54 2.84 -2.20 -3.36
CA ALA A 54 2.46 -0.84 -3.73
C ALA A 54 1.20 -0.38 -2.98
N PHE A 55 0.14 -1.19 -2.98
CA PHE A 55 -1.10 -0.90 -2.25
C PHE A 55 -0.86 -0.79 -0.75
N TRP A 56 -0.06 -1.71 -0.19
CA TRP A 56 0.28 -1.70 1.23
C TRP A 56 1.06 -0.45 1.63
N PHE A 57 2.09 -0.09 0.85
CA PHE A 57 2.89 1.10 1.10
C PHE A 57 2.05 2.39 1.00
N LEU A 58 1.19 2.51 -0.01
CA LEU A 58 0.31 3.66 -0.17
C LEU A 58 -0.69 3.78 0.99
N ALA A 59 -1.29 2.67 1.43
CA ALA A 59 -2.20 2.66 2.58
C ALA A 59 -1.46 3.02 3.89
N MET A 60 -0.25 2.52 4.08
CA MET A 60 0.61 2.90 5.20
C MET A 60 0.96 4.39 5.17
N LEU A 61 1.33 4.91 4.00
CA LEU A 61 1.69 6.32 3.82
C LEU A 61 0.50 7.24 4.12
N SER A 62 -0.69 6.92 3.61
CA SER A 62 -1.93 7.66 3.91
C SER A 62 -2.23 7.71 5.41
N SER A 63 -2.11 6.57 6.08
CA SER A 63 -2.32 6.48 7.54
C SER A 63 -1.24 7.24 8.30
N ALA A 64 0.03 7.14 7.90
CA ALA A 64 1.14 7.88 8.51
C ALA A 64 0.94 9.39 8.39
N LEU A 65 0.55 9.88 7.21
CA LEU A 65 0.20 11.29 6.99
C LEU A 65 -0.96 11.72 7.89
N THR A 66 -2.00 10.89 8.00
CA THR A 66 -3.13 11.15 8.91
C THR A 66 -2.65 11.29 10.36
N THR A 67 -1.77 10.38 10.81
CA THR A 67 -1.21 10.46 12.18
C THR A 67 -0.35 11.71 12.38
N LEU A 68 0.43 12.11 11.38
CA LEU A 68 1.24 13.33 11.42
C LEU A 68 0.35 14.58 11.51
N LEU A 69 -0.70 14.64 10.71
CA LEU A 69 -1.66 15.76 10.72
C LEU A 69 -2.50 15.81 12.00
N SER A 70 -2.67 14.68 12.70
CA SER A 70 -3.37 14.61 13.98
C SER A 70 -2.52 15.01 15.20
N LEU A 71 -1.23 15.33 15.02
CA LEU A 71 -0.34 15.71 16.13
C LEU A 71 -0.82 17.03 16.78
N PRO A 72 -0.85 17.11 18.12
CA PRO A 72 -1.21 18.35 18.81
C PRO A 72 -0.21 19.47 18.50
N SER A 73 -0.70 20.72 18.39
CA SER A 73 0.14 21.91 18.18
C SER A 73 1.24 22.08 19.24
N ALA A 74 1.02 21.59 20.46
CA ALA A 74 2.01 21.59 21.55
C ALA A 74 3.19 20.62 21.32
N GLU A 75 3.02 19.57 20.51
CA GLU A 75 4.11 18.66 20.12
C GLU A 75 4.84 19.15 18.86
N VAL A 76 4.13 19.85 17.95
CA VAL A 76 4.70 20.39 16.71
C VAL A 76 5.54 21.66 16.97
N ASN A 77 5.12 22.52 17.90
CA ASN A 77 5.76 23.82 18.19
C ASN A 77 6.78 23.74 19.34
N ARG A 78 7.39 22.57 19.56
CA ARG A 78 8.41 22.34 20.59
C ARG A 78 9.79 22.22 19.95
#